data_AF-A0A821C684-F1
#
_entry.id   AF-A0A821C684-F1
#
_cell.length_a   1.000
_cell.length_b   1.000
_cell.length_c   1.000
_cell.angle_alpha   90.00
_cell.angle_beta   90.00
_cell.angle_gamma   90.00
#
_symmetry.space_group_name_H-M   'P 1'
#
loop_
_entity.id
_entity.type
_entity.pdbx_description
1 polymer ?
#
loop_
_entity_poly.entity_id
_entity_poly.type
_entity_poly.pdbx_seq_one_letter_code
_entity_poly.pdbx_strand_id
1 'polypeptide(L)'
;LYSLMGVNRQFSKILGDSMFTSRLTLLRCLWNGFIFPLSRIVLDRFCLQILLEIHHRIQWLDLESLSMERILFAADYPNLRGLGLNIERLSFDRQLPMFSSTLVELHIKVQHFDDILYLLDGRFNKLQIFYVDVINVAHTRTSPPMINNKVGYFTIKQ
;
A
#
# COMPACT_ATOMS: atom_id res chain seq x y z
N LEU A 1 -15.40 5.19 2.08
CA LEU A 1 -15.55 6.54 1.47
C LEU A 1 -16.73 7.35 2.02
N TYR A 2 -17.95 6.81 2.07
CA TYR A 2 -19.09 7.54 2.70
C TYR A 2 -18.85 7.92 4.17
N SER A 3 -18.12 7.09 4.92
CA SER A 3 -17.67 7.40 6.29
C SER A 3 -16.63 8.53 6.36
N LEU A 4 -15.76 8.64 5.36
CA LEU A 4 -14.81 9.77 5.25
C LEU A 4 -15.52 11.11 5.02
N MET A 5 -16.79 11.10 4.61
CA MET A 5 -17.56 12.33 4.51
C MET A 5 -18.23 12.74 5.82
N GLY A 6 -18.01 12.02 6.93
CA GLY A 6 -18.63 12.32 8.23
C GLY A 6 -20.11 11.97 8.30
N VAL A 7 -20.63 11.26 7.29
CA VAL A 7 -22.08 11.08 7.10
C VAL A 7 -22.63 9.88 7.88
N ASN A 8 -21.79 8.94 8.35
CA ASN A 8 -22.30 7.68 8.91
C ASN A 8 -21.60 7.23 10.20
N ARG A 9 -22.30 7.37 11.35
CA ARG A 9 -21.88 6.91 12.67
C ARG A 9 -21.83 5.38 12.82
N GLN A 10 -22.48 4.60 11.96
CA GLN A 10 -22.36 3.14 12.01
C GLN A 10 -20.97 2.65 11.63
N PHE A 11 -20.24 3.45 10.84
CA PHE A 11 -18.91 3.08 10.39
C PHE A 11 -17.86 3.10 11.49
N SER A 12 -18.02 3.93 12.55
CA SER A 12 -17.08 3.90 13.68
C SER A 12 -17.14 2.59 14.45
N LYS A 13 -18.30 1.91 14.47
CA LYS A 13 -18.41 0.54 15.02
C LYS A 13 -17.64 -0.47 14.17
N ILE A 14 -17.68 -0.33 12.83
CA ILE A 14 -16.95 -1.21 11.91
C ILE A 14 -15.44 -0.96 12.01
N LEU A 15 -15.02 0.29 12.15
CA LEU A 15 -13.62 0.65 12.44
C LEU A 15 -13.16 0.13 13.82
N GLY A 16 -14.10 -0.12 14.73
CA GLY A 16 -13.85 -0.77 16.01
C GLY A 16 -13.51 -2.26 15.90
N ASP A 17 -13.86 -2.91 14.79
CA ASP A 17 -13.71 -4.35 14.60
C ASP A 17 -12.33 -4.68 14.01
N SER A 18 -11.62 -5.57 14.70
CA SER A 18 -10.27 -6.00 14.33
C SER A 18 -10.23 -6.77 13.00
N MET A 19 -11.32 -7.43 12.60
CA MET A 19 -11.41 -8.14 11.33
C MET A 19 -11.29 -7.16 10.15
N PHE A 20 -11.86 -5.96 10.28
CA PHE A 20 -11.87 -4.96 9.21
C PHE A 20 -10.71 -3.96 9.29
N THR A 21 -10.02 -3.87 10.43
CA THR A 21 -8.93 -2.91 10.63
C THR A 21 -7.54 -3.52 10.64
N SER A 22 -7.42 -4.84 10.80
CA SER A 22 -6.12 -5.52 10.73
C SER A 22 -5.48 -5.44 9.34
N ARG A 23 -6.29 -5.47 8.28
CA ARG A 23 -5.83 -5.26 6.90
C ARG A 23 -6.60 -4.12 6.26
N LEU A 24 -5.86 -3.05 5.93
CA LEU A 24 -6.42 -1.89 5.27
C LEU A 24 -5.89 -1.80 3.84
N THR A 25 -6.81 -1.86 2.88
CA THR A 25 -6.52 -1.70 1.47
C THR A 25 -7.03 -0.35 0.98
N LEU A 26 -6.12 0.51 0.56
CA LEU A 26 -6.38 1.84 -0.02
C LEU A 26 -6.14 1.85 -1.53
N LEU A 27 -6.38 0.70 -2.17
CA LEU A 27 -6.37 0.53 -3.60
C LEU A 27 -7.80 0.66 -4.13
N ARG A 28 -8.05 1.61 -5.02
CA ARG A 28 -9.32 1.67 -5.76
C ARG A 28 -9.17 0.91 -7.07
N CYS A 29 -9.45 -0.39 -7.05
CA CYS A 29 -9.54 -1.17 -8.28
C CYS A 29 -10.82 -0.82 -9.05
N LEU A 30 -10.68 -0.47 -10.32
CA LEU A 30 -11.77 -0.52 -11.28
C LEU A 30 -11.89 -1.91 -11.91
N TRP A 31 -13.02 -2.18 -12.57
CA TRP A 31 -13.29 -3.46 -13.23
C TRP A 31 -12.29 -3.84 -14.33
N ASN A 32 -11.52 -2.87 -14.83
CA ASN A 32 -10.47 -3.09 -15.82
C ASN A 32 -9.08 -3.32 -15.20
N GLY A 33 -9.00 -3.49 -13.87
CA GLY A 33 -7.74 -3.72 -13.16
C GLY A 33 -6.90 -2.47 -12.91
N PHE A 34 -7.34 -1.30 -13.39
CA PHE A 34 -6.64 -0.04 -13.13
C PHE A 34 -6.88 0.41 -11.69
N ILE A 35 -5.82 0.93 -11.07
CA ILE A 35 -5.88 1.49 -9.73
C ILE A 35 -5.90 3.00 -9.84
N PHE A 36 -6.99 3.61 -9.40
CA PHE A 36 -7.05 5.07 -9.32
C PHE A 36 -6.55 5.52 -7.96
N PRO A 37 -5.59 6.47 -7.89
CA PRO A 37 -5.19 7.05 -6.62
C PRO A 37 -6.39 7.72 -5.97
N LEU A 38 -6.43 7.70 -4.64
CA LEU A 38 -7.41 8.49 -3.90
C LEU A 38 -7.16 9.98 -4.19
N SER A 39 -8.24 10.75 -4.31
CA SER A 39 -8.07 12.20 -4.44
C SER A 39 -7.41 12.75 -3.19
N ARG A 40 -6.53 13.74 -3.36
CA ARG A 40 -5.75 14.34 -2.27
C ARG A 40 -6.62 14.76 -1.08
N ILE A 41 -7.79 15.33 -1.33
CA ILE A 41 -8.74 15.78 -0.30
C ILE A 41 -9.25 14.59 0.53
N VAL A 42 -9.56 13.48 -0.12
CA VAL A 42 -10.05 12.26 0.56
C VAL A 42 -8.93 11.64 1.38
N LEU A 43 -7.72 11.60 0.81
CA LEU A 43 -6.54 11.07 1.48
C LEU A 43 -6.16 11.89 2.72
N ASP A 44 -6.11 13.22 2.60
CA ASP A 44 -5.76 14.11 3.72
C ASP A 44 -6.76 13.97 4.86
N ARG A 45 -8.06 13.89 4.54
CA ARG A 45 -9.08 13.65 5.56
C ARG A 45 -8.95 12.27 6.20
N PHE A 46 -8.65 11.24 5.41
CA PHE A 46 -8.43 9.90 5.93
C PHE A 46 -7.26 9.87 6.92
N CYS A 47 -6.13 10.44 6.53
CA CYS A 47 -4.93 10.51 7.37
C CYS A 47 -5.18 11.29 8.67
N LEU A 48 -5.89 12.42 8.60
CA LEU A 48 -6.08 13.29 9.77
C LEU A 48 -7.18 12.86 10.73
N GLN A 49 -8.16 12.09 10.27
CA GLN A 49 -9.33 11.74 11.09
C GLN A 49 -9.41 10.26 11.40
N ILE A 50 -9.38 9.42 10.37
CA ILE A 50 -9.65 7.98 10.54
C ILE A 50 -8.38 7.25 10.96
N LEU A 51 -7.27 7.55 10.28
CA LEU A 51 -6.03 6.80 10.47
C LEU A 51 -5.50 6.92 11.89
N LEU A 52 -5.57 8.11 12.49
CA LEU A 52 -5.17 8.35 13.88
C LEU A 52 -5.95 7.48 14.87
N GLU A 53 -7.20 7.11 14.59
CA GLU A 53 -7.99 6.25 15.47
C GLU A 53 -7.63 4.76 15.33
N ILE A 54 -7.24 4.32 14.13
CA ILE A 54 -7.09 2.89 13.81
C ILE A 54 -5.64 2.42 13.61
N HIS A 55 -4.66 3.30 13.51
CA HIS A 55 -3.26 2.97 13.13
C HIS A 55 -2.66 1.84 13.96
N HIS A 56 -2.90 1.83 15.27
CA HIS A 56 -2.37 0.82 16.19
C HIS A 56 -2.95 -0.58 15.95
N ARG A 57 -4.04 -0.71 15.20
CA ARG A 57 -4.69 -2.00 14.89
C ARG A 57 -4.27 -2.56 13.54
N ILE A 58 -3.69 -1.72 12.69
CA ILE A 58 -3.32 -2.08 11.34
C ILE A 58 -2.08 -2.98 11.38
N GLN A 59 -2.23 -4.18 10.83
CA GLN A 59 -1.16 -5.15 10.66
C GLN A 59 -0.70 -5.26 9.21
N TRP A 60 -1.58 -4.92 8.26
CA TRP A 60 -1.31 -4.94 6.84
C TRP A 60 -1.85 -3.70 6.14
N LEU A 61 -1.03 -3.06 5.31
CA LEU A 61 -1.40 -1.93 4.47
C LEU A 61 -1.20 -2.27 3.00
N ASP A 62 -2.26 -2.21 2.19
CA ASP A 62 -2.13 -2.26 0.73
C ASP A 62 -2.33 -0.85 0.16
N LEU A 63 -1.27 -0.24 -0.37
CA LEU A 63 -1.20 1.16 -0.78
C LEU A 63 -0.82 1.33 -2.23
N GLU A 64 -1.31 2.43 -2.81
CA GLU A 64 -0.86 2.96 -4.09
C GLU A 64 0.36 3.88 -3.84
N SER A 65 1.32 3.88 -4.76
CA SER A 65 2.61 4.55 -4.60
C SER A 65 2.56 6.04 -4.25
N LEU A 66 1.67 6.82 -4.87
CA LEU A 66 1.52 8.26 -4.65
C LEU A 66 0.89 8.57 -3.27
N SER A 67 0.05 7.66 -2.78
CA SER A 67 -0.61 7.80 -1.48
C SER A 67 0.26 7.33 -0.32
N MET A 68 1.23 6.44 -0.60
CA MET A 68 2.07 5.77 0.38
C MET A 68 2.78 6.77 1.32
N GLU A 69 3.49 7.76 0.77
CA GLU A 69 4.25 8.74 1.58
C GLU A 69 3.32 9.34 2.65
N ARG A 70 2.20 9.91 2.25
CA ARG A 70 1.26 10.58 3.17
C ARG A 70 0.70 9.65 4.24
N ILE A 71 0.39 8.41 3.89
CA ILE A 71 -0.22 7.45 4.83
C ILE A 71 0.81 6.98 5.83
N LEU A 72 2.01 6.64 5.36
CA LEU A 72 3.09 6.18 6.23
C LEU A 72 3.61 7.29 7.14
N PHE A 73 3.59 8.55 6.70
CA PHE A 73 3.98 9.70 7.54
C PHE A 73 2.89 10.18 8.50
N ALA A 74 1.63 9.81 8.28
CA ALA A 74 0.52 10.35 9.07
C ALA A 74 0.38 9.72 10.47
N ALA A 75 0.94 8.54 10.69
CA ALA A 75 0.85 7.84 11.97
C ALA A 75 2.03 6.87 12.17
N ASP A 76 2.30 6.51 13.42
CA ASP A 76 3.13 5.35 13.73
C ASP A 76 2.28 4.08 13.64
N TYR A 77 2.86 2.96 13.19
CA TYR A 77 2.15 1.70 13.03
C TYR A 77 2.84 0.59 13.82
N PRO A 78 2.64 0.54 15.15
CA PRO A 78 3.40 -0.36 16.03
C PRO A 78 3.15 -1.85 15.74
N ASN A 79 2.03 -2.18 15.10
CA ASN A 79 1.65 -3.56 14.78
C ASN A 79 1.76 -3.89 13.29
N LEU A 80 2.31 -2.99 12.47
CA LEU A 80 2.44 -3.23 11.03
C LEU A 80 3.47 -4.34 10.78
N ARG A 81 2.99 -5.44 10.21
CA ARG A 81 3.79 -6.61 9.83
C ARG A 81 3.98 -6.71 8.33
N GLY A 82 3.00 -6.26 7.55
CA GLY A 82 3.02 -6.35 6.10
C GLY A 82 2.67 -5.06 5.37
N LEU A 83 3.32 -4.83 4.24
CA LEU A 83 3.07 -3.70 3.36
C LEU A 83 2.97 -4.19 1.91
N GLY A 84 1.81 -3.99 1.30
CA GLY A 84 1.57 -4.15 -0.13
C GLY A 84 1.70 -2.81 -0.85
N LEU A 85 2.57 -2.69 -1.84
CA LEU A 85 2.74 -1.51 -2.66
C LEU A 85 2.37 -1.82 -4.10
N ASN A 86 1.46 -1.04 -4.67
CA ASN A 86 1.23 -1.02 -6.11
C ASN A 86 1.90 0.20 -6.73
N ILE A 87 2.87 -0.07 -7.58
CA ILE A 87 3.75 0.91 -8.21
C ILE A 87 3.40 0.97 -9.69
N GLU A 88 2.64 1.99 -10.08
CA GLU A 88 2.36 2.25 -11.49
C GLU A 88 3.44 3.13 -12.13
N ARG A 89 4.01 4.09 -11.39
CA ARG A 89 5.16 4.91 -11.81
C ARG A 89 5.94 5.42 -10.59
N LEU A 90 7.23 5.12 -10.53
CA LEU A 90 8.11 5.72 -9.52
C LEU A 90 8.64 7.07 -9.99
N SER A 91 8.19 8.11 -9.32
CA SER A 91 8.95 9.35 -9.20
C SER A 91 9.28 9.53 -7.72
N PHE A 92 10.18 8.70 -7.19
CA PHE A 92 10.74 8.94 -5.86
C PHE A 92 11.81 10.03 -5.96
N ASP A 93 11.36 11.27 -6.00
CA ASP A 93 12.25 12.40 -5.70
C ASP A 93 12.49 12.54 -4.17
N ARG A 94 11.89 11.65 -3.36
CA ARG A 94 11.88 11.74 -1.89
C ARG A 94 12.22 10.41 -1.24
N GLN A 95 13.07 10.48 -0.21
CA GLN A 95 13.42 9.35 0.65
C GLN A 95 12.15 8.83 1.35
N LEU A 96 11.91 7.51 1.26
CA LEU A 96 10.88 6.86 2.09
C LEU A 96 11.14 7.07 3.58
N PRO A 97 10.07 7.23 4.38
CA PRO A 97 10.19 7.28 5.83
C PRO A 97 10.94 6.04 6.31
N MET A 98 11.75 6.22 7.36
CA MET A 98 12.34 5.09 8.06
C MET A 98 11.18 4.28 8.63
N PHE A 99 10.99 3.05 8.14
CA PHE A 99 9.89 2.22 8.56
C PHE A 99 10.06 1.81 10.01
N SER A 100 8.91 1.64 10.70
CA SER A 100 8.88 0.98 12.01
C SER A 100 9.64 -0.34 11.91
N SER A 101 10.43 -0.63 12.94
CA SER A 101 11.26 -1.83 13.06
C SER A 101 10.47 -3.15 13.05
N THR A 102 9.17 -3.15 12.78
CA THR A 102 8.29 -4.31 12.85
C THR A 102 7.88 -4.87 11.48
N LEU A 103 8.22 -4.20 10.38
CA LEU A 103 7.86 -4.71 9.05
C LEU A 103 8.62 -6.01 8.75
N VAL A 104 7.86 -7.10 8.59
CA VAL A 104 8.39 -8.45 8.31
C VAL A 104 8.17 -8.84 6.86
N GLU A 105 7.10 -8.35 6.24
CA GLU A 105 6.67 -8.72 4.90
C GLU A 105 6.49 -7.48 4.01
N LEU A 106 7.07 -7.53 2.81
CA LEU A 106 6.93 -6.47 1.82
C LEU A 106 6.52 -7.10 0.49
N HIS A 107 5.33 -6.73 0.03
CA HIS A 107 4.74 -7.19 -1.21
C HIS A 107 4.71 -6.02 -2.19
N ILE A 108 5.39 -6.16 -3.31
CA ILE A 108 5.49 -5.10 -4.30
C ILE A 108 4.96 -5.60 -5.62
N LYS A 109 4.07 -4.80 -6.22
CA LYS A 109 3.63 -4.96 -7.60
C LYS A 109 4.24 -3.83 -8.42
N VAL A 110 5.08 -4.17 -9.39
CA VAL A 110 5.78 -3.20 -10.27
C VAL A 110 5.54 -3.53 -11.74
N GLN A 111 5.69 -2.53 -12.60
CA GLN A 111 5.75 -2.73 -14.05
C GLN A 111 7.16 -3.11 -14.51
N HIS A 112 8.19 -2.52 -13.91
CA HIS A 112 9.59 -2.77 -14.22
C HIS A 112 10.36 -3.21 -12.98
N PHE A 113 11.29 -4.16 -13.13
CA PHE A 113 12.06 -4.68 -11.99
C PHE A 113 13.03 -3.63 -11.42
N ASP A 114 13.54 -2.72 -12.26
CA ASP A 114 14.49 -1.68 -11.86
C ASP A 114 13.90 -0.69 -10.84
N ASP A 115 12.57 -0.55 -10.81
CA ASP A 115 11.83 0.27 -9.85
C ASP A 115 12.04 -0.21 -8.39
N ILE A 116 12.38 -1.49 -8.20
CA ILE A 116 12.50 -2.11 -6.88
C ILE A 116 13.79 -1.69 -6.17
N LEU A 117 14.86 -1.44 -6.92
CA LEU A 117 16.19 -1.24 -6.35
C LEU A 117 16.25 -0.04 -5.40
N TYR A 118 15.42 0.98 -5.65
CA TYR A 118 15.30 2.18 -4.81
C TYR A 118 14.58 1.94 -3.48
N LEU A 119 13.81 0.86 -3.37
CA LEU A 119 13.02 0.57 -2.17
C LEU A 119 13.89 -0.11 -1.10
N LEU A 120 14.79 -1.00 -1.52
CA LEU A 120 15.61 -1.84 -0.64
C LEU A 120 16.91 -1.17 -0.16
N ASP A 121 16.86 0.12 0.14
CA ASP A 121 18.02 0.91 0.60
C ASP A 121 18.35 0.68 2.09
N GLY A 122 18.44 -0.58 2.54
CA GLY A 122 18.87 -0.95 3.90
C GLY A 122 17.91 -0.60 5.05
N ARG A 123 16.76 0.04 4.77
CA ARG A 123 15.81 0.51 5.79
C ARG A 123 14.94 -0.57 6.44
N PHE A 124 14.91 -1.78 5.88
CA PHE A 124 14.06 -2.87 6.37
C PHE A 124 14.86 -3.94 7.11
N ASN A 125 15.43 -3.55 8.25
CA ASN A 125 16.31 -4.42 9.04
C ASN A 125 15.61 -5.65 9.64
N LYS A 126 14.27 -5.74 9.66
CA LYS A 126 13.52 -6.94 10.10
C LYS A 126 12.76 -7.63 8.97
N LEU A 127 12.99 -7.24 7.72
CA LEU A 127 12.33 -7.86 6.57
C LEU A 127 12.78 -9.31 6.41
N GLN A 128 11.81 -10.23 6.41
CA GLN A 128 12.03 -11.66 6.22
C GLN A 128 11.52 -12.11 4.85
N ILE A 129 10.38 -11.56 4.41
CA ILE A 129 9.71 -11.95 3.18
C ILE A 129 9.65 -10.75 2.24
N PHE A 130 10.21 -10.94 1.05
CA PHE A 130 10.13 -9.96 -0.02
C PHE A 130 9.48 -10.60 -1.26
N TYR A 131 8.26 -10.16 -1.56
CA TYR A 131 7.46 -10.64 -2.67
C TYR A 131 7.39 -9.59 -3.77
N VAL A 132 7.70 -9.99 -5.00
CA VAL A 132 7.67 -9.11 -6.17
C VAL A 132 6.76 -9.72 -7.24
N ASP A 133 5.74 -8.99 -7.62
CA ASP A 133 4.89 -9.26 -8.78
C ASP A 133 5.25 -8.27 -9.88
N VAL A 134 5.88 -8.75 -10.95
CA VAL A 134 6.14 -7.94 -12.14
C VAL A 134 4.96 -8.10 -13.09
N ILE A 135 4.16 -7.03 -13.19
CA ILE A 135 2.96 -6.98 -14.02
C ILE A 135 3.36 -6.42 -15.39
N ASN A 136 3.37 -7.28 -16.40
CA ASN A 136 3.60 -6.82 -17.76
C ASN A 136 2.26 -6.39 -18.39
N VAL A 137 2.04 -5.07 -18.50
CA VAL A 137 0.86 -4.50 -19.13
C VAL A 137 1.15 -4.29 -20.63
N ALA A 138 0.82 -5.28 -21.45
CA ALA A 138 0.91 -5.13 -22.90
C ALA A 138 -0.24 -4.25 -23.42
N HIS A 139 0.05 -3.02 -23.83
CA HIS A 139 -0.94 -2.14 -24.46
C HIS A 139 -1.12 -2.51 -25.94
N THR A 140 -2.03 -3.43 -26.22
CA THR A 140 -2.55 -3.63 -27.57
C THR A 140 -3.64 -2.59 -27.86
N ARG A 141 -3.46 -1.73 -28.88
CA ARG A 141 -4.40 -0.65 -29.23
C ARG A 141 -5.84 -1.11 -29.52
N THR A 142 -6.06 -2.40 -29.76
CA THR A 142 -7.33 -2.97 -30.25
C THR A 142 -7.92 -4.06 -29.35
N SER A 143 -7.28 -4.40 -28.24
CA SER A 143 -7.75 -5.47 -27.34
C SER A 143 -7.56 -5.09 -25.87
N PRO A 144 -8.40 -5.62 -24.96
CA PRO A 144 -8.21 -5.45 -23.53
C PRO A 144 -6.78 -5.83 -23.12
N PRO A 145 -6.16 -5.11 -22.17
CA PRO A 145 -4.81 -5.43 -21.74
C PRO A 145 -4.75 -6.89 -21.25
N MET A 146 -3.89 -7.70 -21.87
CA MET A 146 -3.56 -9.02 -21.33
C MET A 146 -2.51 -8.84 -20.24
N ILE A 147 -2.86 -9.29 -19.04
CA ILE A 147 -1.98 -9.23 -17.86
C ILE A 147 -1.18 -10.52 -17.80
N ASN A 148 0.13 -10.42 -18.06
CA ASN A 148 1.07 -11.52 -17.84
C ASN A 148 1.86 -11.24 -16.55
N ASN A 149 1.67 -12.06 -15.52
CA ASN A 149 2.35 -11.90 -14.24
C ASN A 149 3.57 -12.80 -14.16
N LYS A 150 4.72 -12.24 -13.78
CA LYS A 150 5.87 -12.99 -13.31
C LYS A 150 6.04 -12.72 -11.82
N VAL A 151 5.97 -13.79 -11.04
CA VAL A 151 6.08 -13.72 -9.59
C VAL A 151 7.47 -14.18 -9.17
N GLY A 152 8.18 -13.31 -8.45
CA GLY A 152 9.42 -13.63 -7.75
C GLY A 152 9.17 -13.70 -6.24
N TYR A 153 9.66 -14.77 -5.61
CA TYR A 153 9.62 -14.94 -4.16
C TYR A 153 11.04 -15.01 -3.61
N PHE A 154 11.34 -14.13 -2.65
CA PHE A 154 12.65 -14.07 -2.02
C PHE A 154 12.49 -14.18 -0.50
N THR A 155 13.17 -15.16 0.10
CA THR A 155 13.34 -15.24 1.56
C THR A 155 14.68 -14.61 1.91
N ILE A 156 14.66 -13.59 2.77
CA ILE A 156 15.88 -12.95 3.25
C ILE A 156 16.33 -13.71 4.51
N LYS A 157 17.47 -14.39 4.43
CA LYS A 157 18.14 -14.93 5.62
C LYS A 157 19.00 -13.81 6.19
N GLN A 158 18.62 -13.32 7.37
CA GLN A 158 19.39 -12.34 8.14
C GLN A 158 20.49 -13.01 8.96
#